data_AF-A0A818R194-F1
#
_entry.id   AF-A0A818R194-F1
#
_cell.length_a   1.000
_cell.length_b   1.000
_cell.length_c   1.000
_cell.angle_alpha   90.00
_cell.angle_beta   90.00
_cell.angle_gamma   90.00
#
_symmetry.space_group_name_H-M   'P 1'
#
loop_
_entity.id
_entity.type
_entity.pdbx_description
1 polymer ?
#
loop_
_entity_poly.entity_id
_entity_poly.type
_entity_poly.pdbx_seq_one_letter_code
_entity_poly.pdbx_strand_id
1 'polypeptide(L)'
;MSILMLCFATVDRYCSTSRDVRRRNWSSLKVTKISILIALIVSFSFPIPDFFYVGIKQGHCGYISIGYDKYFTYFVAPVLLAIFPVSILSIFGFLTRRNLRKCTATAQKTAAQRINHELSRMLLMQIVWFLISTLTLFGVKLYSTIVLNRRQATETTAIESLIQSIAFLFYRSYQSGSFYVYVLTSATYRSGLKKILREIYRRISRTAST
;
A
#
# COMPACT_ATOMS: atom_id res chain seq x y z
N MET A 1 -2.53 -1.36 8.17
CA MET A 1 -3.34 -0.24 7.65
C MET A 1 -3.22 -0.02 6.14
N SER A 2 -2.04 0.30 5.57
CA SER A 2 -1.94 0.77 4.18
C SER A 2 -2.24 -0.27 3.09
N ILE A 3 -1.84 -1.53 3.27
CA ILE A 3 -1.96 -2.57 2.24
C ILE A 3 -3.42 -3.01 2.05
N LEU A 4 -4.15 -3.26 3.13
CA LEU A 4 -5.57 -3.62 3.07
C LEU A 4 -6.42 -2.51 2.44
N MET A 5 -6.13 -1.26 2.78
CA MET A 5 -6.79 -0.11 2.15
C MET A 5 -6.48 -0.02 0.66
N LEU A 6 -5.24 -0.31 0.24
CA LEU A 6 -4.89 -0.36 -1.17
C LEU A 6 -5.66 -1.48 -1.90
N CYS A 7 -5.75 -2.67 -1.31
CA CYS A 7 -6.53 -3.79 -1.84
C CYS A 7 -8.00 -3.40 -2.00
N PHE A 8 -8.65 -2.88 -0.96
CA PHE A 8 -10.04 -2.43 -1.05
C PHE A 8 -10.23 -1.30 -2.05
N ALA A 9 -9.29 -0.35 -2.14
CA ALA A 9 -9.33 0.72 -3.13
C ALA A 9 -9.24 0.16 -4.56
N THR A 10 -8.41 -0.85 -4.83
CA THR A 10 -8.35 -1.49 -6.17
C THR A 10 -9.62 -2.22 -6.53
N VAL A 11 -10.24 -2.91 -5.57
CA VAL A 11 -11.52 -3.59 -5.77
C VAL A 11 -12.63 -2.56 -6.02
N ASP A 12 -12.68 -1.48 -5.25
CA ASP A 12 -13.61 -0.37 -5.45
C ASP A 12 -13.44 0.28 -6.84
N ARG A 13 -12.19 0.51 -7.27
CA ARG A 13 -11.90 1.02 -8.62
C ARG A 13 -12.35 0.06 -9.71
N TYR A 14 -12.18 -1.24 -9.53
CA TYR A 14 -12.69 -2.24 -10.48
C TYR A 14 -14.22 -2.21 -10.56
N CYS A 15 -14.89 -2.21 -9.41
CA CYS A 15 -16.35 -2.16 -9.32
C CYS A 15 -16.91 -0.88 -9.97
N SER A 16 -16.34 0.28 -9.68
CA SER A 16 -16.77 1.57 -10.26
C SER A 16 -16.51 1.70 -11.77
N THR A 17 -15.49 1.01 -12.30
CA THR A 17 -15.17 1.02 -13.74
C THR A 17 -15.90 -0.07 -14.53
N SER A 18 -16.58 -1.01 -13.86
CA SER A 18 -17.39 -2.04 -14.51
C SER A 18 -18.63 -1.43 -15.20
N ARG A 19 -18.99 -1.97 -16.37
CA ARG A 19 -20.21 -1.58 -17.10
C ARG A 19 -21.48 -2.18 -16.48
N ASP A 20 -21.34 -3.30 -15.77
CA ASP A 20 -22.43 -3.96 -15.08
C ASP A 20 -22.90 -3.15 -13.86
N VAL A 21 -24.18 -2.76 -13.86
CA VAL A 21 -24.83 -1.96 -12.81
C VAL A 21 -24.74 -2.64 -11.45
N ARG A 22 -24.85 -3.97 -11.40
CA ARG A 22 -24.78 -4.73 -10.14
C ARG A 22 -23.39 -4.62 -9.50
N ARG A 23 -22.34 -4.73 -10.33
CA ARG A 23 -20.94 -4.56 -9.90
C ARG A 23 -20.63 -3.11 -9.55
N ARG A 24 -21.21 -2.14 -10.26
CA ARG A 24 -21.05 -0.72 -9.96
C ARG A 24 -21.66 -0.33 -8.62
N ASN A 25 -22.79 -0.94 -8.23
CA ASN A 25 -23.44 -0.69 -6.95
C ASN A 25 -22.59 -1.13 -5.73
N TRP A 26 -21.64 -2.05 -5.92
CA TRP A 26 -20.67 -2.41 -4.90
C TRP A 26 -19.68 -1.28 -4.56
N SER A 27 -19.51 -0.29 -5.45
CA SER A 27 -18.75 0.94 -5.18
C SER A 27 -19.63 2.04 -4.55
N SER A 28 -20.71 1.66 -3.86
CA SER A 28 -21.56 2.63 -3.16
C SER A 28 -20.88 3.13 -1.88
N LEU A 29 -21.19 4.37 -1.50
CA LEU A 29 -20.63 5.01 -0.30
C LEU A 29 -20.87 4.18 0.97
N LYS A 30 -21.99 3.45 1.05
CA LYS A 30 -22.30 2.55 2.18
C LYS A 30 -21.29 1.41 2.27
N VAL A 31 -21.01 0.74 1.14
CA VAL A 31 -20.03 -0.35 1.07
C VAL A 31 -18.63 0.17 1.38
N THR A 32 -18.24 1.31 0.80
CA THR A 32 -16.94 1.93 1.08
C THR A 32 -16.74 2.20 2.58
N LYS A 33 -17.75 2.75 3.27
CA LYS A 33 -17.67 2.98 4.72
C LYS A 33 -17.51 1.69 5.52
N ILE A 34 -18.25 0.65 5.17
CA ILE A 34 -18.14 -0.67 5.81
C ILE A 34 -16.76 -1.28 5.55
N SER A 35 -16.23 -1.22 4.32
CA SER A 35 -14.89 -1.70 3.99
C SER A 35 -13.80 -0.98 4.76
N ILE A 36 -13.92 0.34 4.96
CA ILE A 36 -12.98 1.12 5.78
C ILE A 36 -13.03 0.66 7.24
N LEU A 37 -14.24 0.47 7.79
CA LEU A 37 -14.40 -0.01 9.17
C LEU A 37 -13.78 -1.39 9.37
N ILE A 38 -14.03 -2.33 8.46
CA ILE A 38 -13.41 -3.67 8.46
C ILE A 38 -11.89 -3.54 8.38
N ALA A 39 -11.36 -2.70 7.48
CA ALA A 39 -9.93 -2.50 7.34
C ALA A 39 -9.29 -1.95 8.61
N LEU A 40 -9.99 -1.07 9.35
CA LEU A 40 -9.53 -0.56 10.63
C LEU A 40 -9.49 -1.66 11.69
N ILE A 41 -10.59 -2.40 11.87
CA ILE A 41 -10.68 -3.50 12.85
C ILE A 41 -9.55 -4.51 12.60
N VAL A 42 -9.41 -5.01 11.37
CA VAL A 42 -8.35 -5.97 11.01
C VAL A 42 -6.96 -5.35 11.23
N SER A 43 -6.77 -4.07 10.93
CA SER A 43 -5.47 -3.41 11.13
C SER A 43 -5.10 -3.25 12.60
N PHE A 44 -6.06 -3.09 13.50
CA PHE A 44 -5.81 -3.03 14.94
C PHE A 44 -5.62 -4.42 15.55
N SER A 45 -6.32 -5.43 15.03
CA SER A 45 -6.20 -6.81 15.52
C SER A 45 -4.90 -7.49 15.07
N PHE A 46 -4.43 -7.21 13.86
CA PHE A 46 -3.26 -7.86 13.28
C PHE A 46 -1.94 -7.71 14.08
N PRO A 47 -1.58 -6.54 14.64
CA PRO A 47 -0.35 -6.38 15.41
C PRO A 47 -0.45 -6.86 16.87
N ILE A 48 -1.61 -7.37 17.33
CA ILE A 48 -1.76 -7.85 18.71
C ILE A 48 -0.73 -8.94 19.05
N PRO A 49 -0.51 -9.97 18.22
CA PRO A 49 0.50 -11.00 18.54
C PRO A 49 1.92 -10.42 18.57
N ASP A 50 2.25 -9.47 17.69
CA ASP A 50 3.55 -8.80 17.70
C ASP A 50 3.81 -8.09 19.05
N PHE A 51 2.79 -7.51 19.67
CA PHE A 51 2.92 -6.87 20.99
C PHE A 51 3.37 -7.85 22.08
N PHE A 52 2.96 -9.12 22.02
CA PHE A 52 3.34 -10.14 23.00
C PHE A 52 4.68 -10.81 22.69
N TYR A 53 5.03 -10.95 21.42
CA TYR A 53 6.18 -11.75 20.99
C TYR A 53 7.40 -10.92 20.57
N VAL A 54 7.31 -9.60 20.48
CA VAL A 54 8.45 -8.71 20.21
C VAL A 54 9.09 -8.26 21.52
N GLY A 55 10.42 -8.34 21.60
CA GLY A 55 11.20 -7.77 22.69
C GLY A 55 12.69 -7.78 22.41
N ILE A 56 13.50 -7.58 23.45
CA ILE A 56 14.95 -7.47 23.31
C ILE A 56 15.57 -8.85 23.48
N LYS A 57 16.22 -9.35 22.42
CA LYS A 57 16.99 -10.60 22.42
C LYS A 57 18.41 -10.30 21.95
N GLN A 58 19.40 -10.59 22.80
CA GLN A 58 20.83 -10.39 22.50
C GLN A 58 21.16 -8.96 22.01
N GLY A 59 20.56 -7.94 22.63
CA GLY A 59 20.81 -6.52 22.28
C GLY A 59 20.05 -6.02 21.05
N HIS A 60 19.24 -6.85 20.39
CA HIS A 60 18.42 -6.47 19.24
C HIS A 60 16.92 -6.61 19.53
N CYS A 61 16.12 -5.72 18.96
CA CYS A 61 14.66 -5.83 19.01
C CYS A 61 14.18 -6.82 17.94
N GLY A 62 13.52 -7.89 18.37
CA GLY A 62 13.06 -8.95 17.48
C GLY A 62 12.07 -9.88 18.15
N TYR A 63 11.70 -10.94 17.46
CA TYR A 63 10.78 -11.94 17.99
C TYR A 63 11.48 -12.82 19.03
N ILE A 64 10.94 -12.83 20.25
CA ILE A 64 11.50 -13.58 21.39
C ILE A 64 11.30 -15.09 21.16
N SER A 65 10.09 -15.47 20.71
CA SER A 65 9.73 -16.86 20.43
C SER A 65 10.23 -17.30 19.06
N ILE A 66 11.05 -18.36 19.03
CA ILE A 66 11.56 -18.97 17.79
C ILE A 66 10.39 -19.49 16.93
N GLY A 67 9.34 -20.02 17.58
CA GLY A 67 8.15 -20.50 16.87
C GLY A 67 7.40 -19.37 16.17
N TYR A 68 7.22 -18.24 16.86
CA TYR A 68 6.57 -17.06 16.29
C TYR A 68 7.41 -16.40 15.20
N ASP A 69 8.73 -16.33 15.38
CA ASP A 69 9.66 -15.83 14.36
C ASP A 69 9.56 -16.63 13.05
N LYS A 70 9.55 -17.97 13.15
CA LYS A 70 9.35 -18.85 11.99
C LYS A 70 7.98 -18.66 11.37
N TYR A 71 6.92 -18.64 12.18
CA TYR A 71 5.57 -18.39 11.69
C TYR A 71 5.46 -17.07 10.94
N PHE A 72 6.03 -16.00 11.49
CA PHE A 72 6.01 -14.69 10.86
C PHE A 72 6.83 -14.67 9.56
N THR A 73 8.05 -15.20 9.60
CA THR A 73 8.99 -15.16 8.47
C THR A 73 8.57 -16.06 7.31
N TYR A 74 8.03 -17.25 7.57
CA TYR A 74 7.69 -18.22 6.52
C TYR A 74 6.22 -18.20 6.09
N PHE A 75 5.32 -17.70 6.93
CA PHE A 75 3.88 -17.66 6.61
C PHE A 75 3.38 -16.22 6.49
N VAL A 76 3.41 -15.45 7.58
CA VAL A 76 2.76 -14.12 7.62
C VAL A 76 3.35 -13.15 6.59
N ALA A 77 4.68 -12.98 6.59
CA ALA A 77 5.36 -12.06 5.70
C ALA A 77 5.19 -12.43 4.20
N PRO A 78 5.50 -13.65 3.75
CA PRO A 78 5.37 -13.98 2.33
C PRO A 78 3.91 -14.16 1.89
N VAL A 79 3.06 -14.82 2.68
CA VAL A 79 1.71 -15.16 2.23
C VAL A 79 0.77 -13.99 2.42
N LEU A 80 0.65 -13.48 3.65
CA LEU A 80 -0.36 -12.47 3.98
C LEU A 80 0.07 -11.04 3.60
N LEU A 81 1.36 -10.72 3.65
CA LEU A 81 1.84 -9.36 3.37
C LEU A 81 2.39 -9.18 1.95
N ALA A 82 2.76 -10.26 1.25
CA ALA A 82 3.24 -10.18 -0.13
C ALA A 82 2.28 -10.85 -1.12
N ILE A 83 2.16 -12.18 -1.14
CA ILE A 83 1.44 -12.93 -2.19
C ILE A 83 -0.04 -12.53 -2.25
N PHE A 84 -0.73 -12.55 -1.12
CA PHE A 84 -2.16 -12.22 -1.06
C PHE A 84 -2.47 -10.82 -1.58
N PRO A 85 -1.87 -9.72 -1.06
CA PRO A 85 -2.14 -8.39 -1.58
C PRO A 85 -1.66 -8.23 -3.02
N VAL A 86 -0.49 -8.77 -3.40
CA VAL A 86 -0.01 -8.70 -4.78
C VAL A 86 -0.98 -9.35 -5.76
N SER A 87 -1.55 -10.50 -5.42
CA SER A 87 -2.50 -11.20 -6.29
C SER A 87 -3.78 -10.37 -6.49
N ILE A 88 -4.36 -9.82 -5.42
CA ILE A 88 -5.53 -8.95 -5.47
C ILE A 88 -5.24 -7.71 -6.31
N LEU A 89 -4.16 -6.99 -5.99
CA LEU A 89 -3.78 -5.77 -6.68
C LEU A 89 -3.51 -6.01 -8.17
N SER A 90 -2.87 -7.12 -8.52
CA SER A 90 -2.57 -7.47 -9.91
C SER A 90 -3.82 -7.83 -10.69
N ILE A 91 -4.69 -8.68 -10.14
CA ILE A 91 -5.94 -9.11 -10.79
C ILE A 91 -6.87 -7.90 -10.98
N PHE A 92 -7.20 -7.19 -9.90
CA PHE A 92 -8.14 -6.07 -9.96
C PHE A 92 -7.54 -4.85 -10.65
N GLY A 93 -6.23 -4.62 -10.53
CA GLY A 93 -5.52 -3.58 -11.28
C GLY A 93 -5.55 -3.85 -12.79
N PHE A 94 -5.28 -5.09 -13.23
CA PHE A 94 -5.37 -5.48 -14.63
C PHE A 94 -6.79 -5.34 -15.18
N LEU A 95 -7.79 -5.84 -14.44
CA LEU A 95 -9.20 -5.72 -14.83
C LEU A 95 -9.65 -4.26 -14.93
N THR A 96 -9.24 -3.42 -13.98
CA THR A 96 -9.50 -1.97 -14.01
C THR A 96 -8.88 -1.33 -15.25
N ARG A 97 -7.63 -1.67 -15.60
CA ARG A 97 -6.96 -1.18 -16.82
C ARG A 97 -7.70 -1.62 -18.09
N ARG A 98 -8.18 -2.87 -18.14
CA ARG A 98 -8.97 -3.40 -19.26
C ARG A 98 -10.30 -2.66 -19.41
N ASN A 99 -11.00 -2.40 -18.32
CA ASN A 99 -12.27 -1.66 -18.32
C ASN A 99 -12.08 -0.21 -18.76
N LEU A 100 -11.04 0.46 -18.25
CA LEU A 100 -10.72 1.84 -18.63
C LEU A 100 -10.45 1.98 -20.13
N ARG A 101 -9.64 1.07 -20.71
CA ARG A 101 -9.34 1.07 -22.16
C ARG A 101 -10.62 0.96 -23.01
N LYS A 102 -11.56 0.10 -22.59
CA LYS A 102 -12.85 -0.06 -23.28
C LYS A 102 -13.74 1.17 -23.13
N CYS A 103 -13.69 1.89 -22.02
CA CYS A 103 -14.49 3.11 -21.81
C CYS A 103 -13.95 4.32 -22.59
N THR A 104 -12.63 4.42 -22.76
CA THR A 104 -12.00 5.48 -23.59
C THR A 104 -12.38 5.43 -25.06
N ALA A 105 -12.66 4.23 -25.60
CA ALA A 105 -12.96 4.05 -27.01
C ALA A 105 -14.41 4.40 -27.40
N THR A 106 -15.32 4.58 -26.42
CA THR A 106 -16.77 4.60 -26.69
C THR A 106 -17.49 5.85 -26.15
N ALA A 107 -16.88 6.70 -25.32
CA ALA A 107 -17.61 7.80 -24.66
C ALA A 107 -16.82 9.10 -24.52
N GLN A 108 -17.52 10.22 -24.75
CA GLN A 108 -17.10 11.57 -24.39
C GLN A 108 -16.91 11.65 -22.87
N LYS A 109 -15.65 11.79 -22.44
CA LYS A 109 -15.27 11.70 -21.02
C LYS A 109 -15.90 12.83 -20.20
N THR A 110 -16.90 12.50 -19.38
CA THR A 110 -17.42 13.42 -18.35
C THR A 110 -16.33 13.79 -17.35
N ALA A 111 -16.46 14.94 -16.66
CA ALA A 111 -15.48 15.37 -15.65
C ALA A 111 -15.23 14.30 -14.57
N ALA A 112 -16.29 13.62 -14.13
CA ALA A 112 -16.20 12.51 -13.17
C ALA A 112 -15.38 11.31 -13.71
N GLN A 113 -15.51 10.99 -15.00
CA GLN A 113 -14.72 9.92 -15.63
C GLN A 113 -13.24 10.30 -15.77
N ARG A 114 -12.92 11.57 -16.03
CA ARG A 114 -11.52 12.05 -16.07
C ARG A 114 -10.86 11.88 -14.70
N ILE A 115 -11.55 12.28 -13.64
CA ILE A 115 -11.08 12.12 -12.25
C ILE A 115 -10.87 10.64 -11.91
N ASN A 116 -11.83 9.77 -12.24
CA ASN A 116 -11.69 8.33 -12.02
C ASN A 116 -10.52 7.73 -12.80
N HIS A 117 -10.26 8.18 -14.02
CA HIS A 117 -9.12 7.74 -14.82
C HIS A 117 -7.78 8.18 -14.21
N GLU A 118 -7.69 9.41 -13.71
CA GLU A 118 -6.50 9.89 -12.98
C GLU A 118 -6.24 9.07 -11.71
N LEU A 119 -7.27 8.84 -10.91
CA LEU A 119 -7.19 8.04 -9.68
C LEU A 119 -6.76 6.60 -9.98
N SER A 120 -7.31 5.96 -11.01
CA SER A 120 -6.91 4.61 -11.38
C SER A 120 -5.49 4.52 -11.92
N ARG A 121 -5.03 5.52 -12.71
CA ARG A 121 -3.63 5.58 -13.15
C ARG A 121 -2.68 5.68 -11.96
N MET A 122 -3.07 6.49 -10.98
CA MET A 122 -2.29 6.67 -9.78
C MET A 122 -2.19 5.39 -8.95
N LEU A 123 -3.32 4.70 -8.76
CA LEU A 123 -3.38 3.44 -8.05
C LEU A 123 -2.50 2.38 -8.73
N LEU A 124 -2.49 2.34 -10.07
CA LEU A 124 -1.60 1.45 -10.82
C LEU A 124 -0.11 1.73 -10.55
N MET A 125 0.29 3.00 -10.46
CA MET A 125 1.68 3.35 -10.11
C MET A 125 2.04 2.91 -8.69
N GLN A 126 1.12 3.07 -7.73
CA GLN A 126 1.30 2.56 -6.37
C GLN A 126 1.46 1.03 -6.33
N ILE A 127 0.68 0.30 -7.13
CA ILE A 127 0.80 -1.16 -7.24
C ILE A 127 2.18 -1.55 -7.78
N VAL A 128 2.64 -0.90 -8.86
CA VAL A 128 3.97 -1.19 -9.44
C VAL A 128 5.08 -0.91 -8.44
N TRP A 129 5.03 0.23 -7.75
CA TRP A 129 6.02 0.57 -6.73
C TRP A 129 6.01 -0.40 -5.55
N PHE A 130 4.82 -0.80 -5.09
CA PHE A 130 4.65 -1.82 -4.05
C PHE A 130 5.25 -3.17 -4.47
N LEU A 131 5.03 -3.59 -5.71
CA LEU A 131 5.58 -4.85 -6.24
C LEU A 131 7.10 -4.85 -6.24
N ILE A 132 7.72 -3.80 -6.80
CA ILE A 132 9.18 -3.66 -6.84
C ILE A 132 9.75 -3.69 -5.42
N SER A 133 9.18 -2.88 -4.52
CA SER A 133 9.65 -2.77 -3.14
C SER A 133 9.51 -4.09 -2.36
N THR A 134 8.41 -4.80 -2.57
CA THR A 134 8.15 -6.09 -1.89
C THR A 134 9.07 -7.19 -2.42
N LEU A 135 9.29 -7.24 -3.74
CA LEU A 135 10.21 -8.20 -4.36
C LEU A 135 11.65 -7.99 -3.87
N THR A 136 12.12 -6.75 -3.78
CA THR A 136 13.46 -6.43 -3.26
C THR A 136 13.62 -6.93 -1.82
N LEU A 137 12.65 -6.64 -0.94
CA LEU A 137 12.72 -7.07 0.46
C LEU A 137 12.67 -8.60 0.59
N PHE A 138 11.79 -9.25 -0.16
CA PHE A 138 11.68 -10.71 -0.13
C PHE A 138 12.94 -11.39 -0.63
N GLY A 139 13.53 -10.91 -1.73
CA GLY A 139 14.78 -11.43 -2.28
C GLY A 139 15.94 -11.33 -1.29
N VAL A 140 16.09 -10.19 -0.61
CA VAL A 140 17.13 -10.00 0.42
C VAL A 140 16.92 -10.89 1.63
N LYS A 141 15.67 -11.05 2.11
CA LYS A 141 15.36 -11.96 3.21
C LYS A 141 15.66 -13.41 2.86
N LEU A 142 15.23 -13.85 1.67
CA LEU A 142 15.43 -15.23 1.22
C LEU A 142 16.92 -15.54 1.06
N TYR A 143 17.70 -14.61 0.48
CA TYR A 143 19.15 -14.70 0.42
C TYR A 143 19.78 -14.85 1.82
N SER A 144 19.39 -13.99 2.76
CA SER A 144 19.93 -14.02 4.13
C SER A 144 19.60 -15.33 4.83
N THR A 145 18.38 -15.86 4.71
CA THR A 145 17.98 -17.13 5.32
C THR A 145 18.76 -18.33 4.76
N ILE A 146 19.10 -18.32 3.46
CA ILE A 146 19.87 -19.39 2.83
C ILE A 146 21.35 -19.31 3.22
N VAL A 147 21.91 -18.10 3.27
CA VAL A 147 23.35 -17.87 3.52
C VAL A 147 23.71 -17.99 5.00
N LEU A 148 22.88 -17.47 5.92
CA LEU A 148 23.09 -17.59 7.37
C LEU A 148 23.05 -19.04 7.86
N ASN A 149 22.34 -19.94 7.16
CA ASN A 149 22.38 -21.38 7.44
C ASN A 149 23.68 -22.06 6.99
N ARG A 150 24.53 -21.39 6.20
CA ARG A 150 25.77 -21.96 5.63
C ARG A 150 27.07 -21.31 6.07
N ARG A 151 27.07 -20.08 6.63
CA ARG A 151 28.31 -19.37 7.00
C ARG A 151 28.27 -18.79 8.41
N GLN A 152 29.32 -19.09 9.18
CA GLN A 152 29.50 -18.69 10.58
C GLN A 152 30.62 -17.63 10.71
N ALA A 153 30.76 -16.74 9.71
CA ALA A 153 31.79 -15.69 9.72
C ALA A 153 31.19 -14.34 10.14
N THR A 154 31.83 -13.68 11.10
CA THR A 154 31.34 -12.49 11.82
C THR A 154 31.25 -11.23 10.94
N GLU A 155 32.13 -11.08 9.94
CA GLU A 155 32.18 -9.87 9.10
C GLU A 155 31.07 -9.84 8.03
N THR A 156 30.68 -11.00 7.50
CA THR A 156 29.57 -11.10 6.53
C THR A 156 28.23 -10.69 7.15
N THR A 157 28.04 -10.89 8.45
CA THR A 157 26.80 -10.56 9.18
C THR A 157 26.52 -9.06 9.23
N ALA A 158 27.56 -8.22 9.34
CA ALA A 158 27.39 -6.77 9.40
C ALA A 158 26.92 -6.21 8.05
N ILE A 159 27.51 -6.69 6.95
CA ILE A 159 27.13 -6.31 5.58
C ILE A 159 25.71 -6.76 5.27
N GLU A 160 25.35 -8.00 5.63
CA GLU A 160 24.00 -8.53 5.45
C GLU A 160 22.96 -7.71 6.24
N SER A 161 23.27 -7.31 7.47
CA SER A 161 22.40 -6.46 8.30
C SER A 161 22.18 -5.08 7.68
N LEU A 162 23.22 -4.50 7.08
CA LEU A 162 23.11 -3.23 6.36
C LEU A 162 22.21 -3.37 5.12
N ILE A 163 22.41 -4.41 4.31
CA ILE A 163 21.59 -4.68 3.12
C ILE A 163 20.12 -4.91 3.50
N GLN A 164 19.85 -5.67 4.56
CA GLN A 164 18.50 -5.85 5.09
C GLN A 164 17.88 -4.53 5.53
N SER A 165 18.63 -3.67 6.21
CA SER A 165 18.15 -2.35 6.65
C SER A 165 17.82 -1.46 5.46
N ILE A 166 18.67 -1.42 4.43
CA ILE A 166 18.42 -0.67 3.19
C ILE A 166 17.17 -1.20 2.48
N ALA A 167 17.03 -2.52 2.34
CA ALA A 167 15.86 -3.13 1.72
C ALA A 167 14.57 -2.83 2.52
N PHE A 168 14.66 -2.81 3.85
CA PHE A 168 13.55 -2.46 4.72
C PHE A 168 13.14 -1.00 4.59
N LEU A 169 14.12 -0.08 4.54
CA LEU A 169 13.88 1.35 4.28
C LEU A 169 13.25 1.56 2.91
N PHE A 170 13.72 0.85 1.88
CA PHE A 170 13.15 0.89 0.55
C PHE A 170 11.69 0.40 0.54
N TYR A 171 11.39 -0.70 1.24
CA TYR A 171 10.02 -1.16 1.44
C TYR A 171 9.13 -0.14 2.16
N ARG A 172 9.65 0.50 3.23
CA ARG A 172 8.95 1.55 3.97
C ARG A 172 8.70 2.81 3.12
N SER A 173 9.56 3.09 2.14
CA SER A 173 9.45 4.26 1.26
C SER A 173 8.17 4.28 0.41
N TYR A 174 7.59 3.11 0.09
CA TYR A 174 6.28 3.02 -0.56
C TYR A 174 5.18 3.74 0.24
N GLN A 175 5.25 3.62 1.57
CA GLN A 175 4.23 4.13 2.47
C GLN A 175 4.23 5.66 2.52
N SER A 176 5.41 6.29 2.50
CA SER A 176 5.57 7.75 2.38
C SER A 176 5.42 8.25 0.94
N GLY A 177 5.87 7.45 -0.04
CA GLY A 177 5.79 7.72 -1.47
C GLY A 177 4.37 7.94 -1.98
N SER A 178 3.39 7.30 -1.35
CA SER A 178 1.98 7.44 -1.71
C SER A 178 1.50 8.90 -1.79
N PHE A 179 1.88 9.74 -0.83
CA PHE A 179 1.57 11.18 -0.86
C PHE A 179 2.13 11.89 -2.09
N TYR A 180 3.41 11.65 -2.40
CA TYR A 180 4.08 12.26 -3.55
C TYR A 180 3.48 11.78 -4.87
N VAL A 181 3.08 10.51 -4.95
CA VAL A 181 2.37 9.98 -6.11
C VAL A 181 0.98 10.65 -6.24
N TYR A 182 0.26 10.94 -5.14
CA TYR A 182 -1.01 11.72 -5.19
C TYR A 182 -0.79 13.14 -5.75
N VAL A 183 0.25 13.83 -5.27
CA VAL A 183 0.58 15.20 -5.68
C VAL A 183 1.05 15.29 -7.13
N LEU A 184 1.93 14.40 -7.56
CA LEU A 184 2.54 14.47 -8.89
C LEU A 184 1.58 13.99 -9.99
N THR A 185 0.77 12.96 -9.71
CA THR A 185 0.05 12.24 -10.77
C THR A 185 -1.30 12.86 -11.15
N SER A 186 -1.95 13.60 -10.26
CA SER A 186 -3.26 14.22 -10.52
C SER A 186 -3.18 15.75 -10.56
N ALA A 187 -3.53 16.33 -11.71
CA ALA A 187 -3.71 17.78 -11.84
C ALA A 187 -4.93 18.25 -11.03
N THR A 188 -5.95 17.40 -10.93
CA THR A 188 -7.14 17.64 -10.11
C THR A 188 -6.79 17.74 -8.62
N TYR A 189 -5.95 16.83 -8.11
CA TYR A 189 -5.50 16.86 -6.71
C TYR A 189 -4.71 18.14 -6.41
N ARG A 190 -3.81 18.56 -7.31
CA ARG A 190 -3.06 19.84 -7.18
C ARG A 190 -3.99 21.05 -7.16
N SER A 191 -5.04 21.06 -8.00
CA SER A 191 -6.04 22.13 -8.02
C SER A 191 -6.86 22.18 -6.72
N GLY A 192 -7.27 21.02 -6.19
CA GLY A 192 -7.95 20.90 -4.91
C GLY A 192 -7.10 21.35 -3.73
N LEU A 193 -5.84 20.91 -3.67
CA LEU A 193 -4.88 21.30 -2.64
C LEU A 193 -4.64 22.82 -2.65
N LYS A 194 -4.43 23.42 -3.82
CA LYS A 194 -4.28 24.88 -3.98
C LYS A 194 -5.53 25.66 -3.54
N LYS A 195 -6.74 25.08 -3.66
CA LYS A 195 -7.97 25.71 -3.16
C LYS A 195 -8.04 25.65 -1.64
N ILE A 196 -7.75 24.50 -1.04
CA ILE A 196 -7.73 24.33 0.42
C ILE A 196 -6.67 25.23 1.05
N LEU A 197 -5.46 25.26 0.50
CA LEU A 197 -4.38 26.13 0.99
C LEU A 197 -4.73 27.61 0.87
N ARG A 198 -5.38 28.04 -0.23
CA ARG A 198 -5.87 29.42 -0.37
C ARG A 198 -6.95 29.76 0.65
N GLU A 199 -7.85 28.81 0.95
CA GLU A 199 -8.90 29.00 1.94
C GLU A 199 -8.33 29.09 3.36
N ILE A 200 -7.38 28.22 3.70
CA ILE A 200 -6.66 28.26 4.98
C ILE A 200 -5.88 29.59 5.11
N TYR A 201 -5.15 29.99 4.08
CA TYR A 201 -4.42 31.25 4.07
C TYR A 201 -5.36 32.45 4.23
N ARG A 202 -6.50 32.46 3.54
CA ARG A 202 -7.54 33.49 3.71
C ARG A 202 -8.07 33.53 5.14
N ARG A 203 -8.36 32.37 5.75
CA ARG A 203 -8.85 32.30 7.13
C ARG A 203 -7.81 32.84 8.11
N ILE A 204 -6.55 32.43 7.98
CA ILE A 204 -5.45 32.93 8.81
C ILE A 204 -5.26 34.44 8.62
N SER A 205 -5.34 34.95 7.39
CA SER A 205 -5.21 36.41 7.13
C SER A 205 -6.35 37.22 7.74
N ARG A 206 -7.54 36.63 7.92
CA ARG A 206 -8.69 37.31 8.54
C ARG A 206 -8.61 37.33 10.06
N THR A 207 -8.05 36.29 10.68
CA THR A 207 -7.81 36.28 12.14
C THR A 207 -6.62 37.13 12.56
N ALA A 208 -5.68 37.43 11.65
CA ALA A 208 -4.55 38.31 11.91
C ALA A 208 -4.89 39.82 11.78
N SER A 209 -6.09 40.16 11.30
CA SER A 209 -6.57 41.54 11.09
C SER A 209 -7.60 42.01 12.13
N THR A 210 -7.78 41.24 13.21
CA THR A 210 -8.58 41.57 14.41
C THR A 210 -7.66 41.59 15.61
#